data_AF-A0ABD1FCE6-F1
#
_entry.id   AF-A0ABD1FCE6-F1
#
_cell.length_a   1.000
_cell.length_b   1.000
_cell.length_c   1.000
_cell.angle_alpha   90.00
_cell.angle_beta   90.00
_cell.angle_gamma   90.00
#
_symmetry.space_group_name_H-M   'P 1'
#
loop_
_entity.id
_entity.type
_entity.pdbx_description
1 polymer ?
#
loop_
_entity_poly.entity_id
_entity_poly.type
_entity_poly.pdbx_seq_one_letter_code
_entity_poly.pdbx_strand_id
1 'polypeptide(L)'
;MFHFRFWQYGKWIDVVIDDRLPTYNGQLIFLHSTEENEFWSALIEKAYAKMHGSYEALKGGSTCEAMEDFTGGVTEMYELESSPPNLFQIMLKAYERASLMGCSIEPDPNIVEAETPQGLVRGHAYSITRVQYVDIQTPNVTGKIPLLRLRNPWGNESEWNGAWSDRSPEWRFISESEKEELGLTFDSDGEFWMSYKDFQQHFSRVEICNLNPDSLSEEELQEGHKKKWEMSVFEGEWVRGVTAGGCRNFLESFWHNPQYRITLTEVDEGDDEGNCTVIVALMQKNRRQIRSTGVDLLTIGFAIYHLPYPDRVPKPLDVQFFKYNASVARSPSFINLREVSCRFKLPPGTYCIVPSTFDPNEEGEFLLRVFTENQNIMEYASDNISSRARREVEDESDEDEAPEYHPPPPPDSNSTPYSGYPGYPGGSSPYPQPDGGYPGYPPSSGYPGYPQPSGYPQPSGYPQSSGYPQPGGYPPPGGYPPPGGYPPQPQPGYSQYPGYPGYPQPPQPPQRNRDKGDPILNFFKKLF
;
A
#
# COMPACT_ATOMS: atom_id res chain seq x y z
N MET A 1 -5.46 4.00 -29.60
CA MET A 1 -5.04 2.89 -28.72
C MET A 1 -4.10 3.48 -27.69
N PHE A 2 -4.35 3.22 -26.41
CA PHE A 2 -3.62 3.79 -25.28
C PHE A 2 -3.13 2.66 -24.37
N HIS A 3 -2.13 2.93 -23.53
CA HIS A 3 -1.66 1.96 -22.54
C HIS A 3 -1.29 2.67 -21.24
N PHE A 4 -1.44 1.95 -20.13
CA PHE A 4 -1.11 2.42 -18.78
C PHE A 4 -0.38 1.32 -18.03
N ARG A 5 0.54 1.69 -17.14
CA ARG A 5 1.24 0.75 -16.27
C ARG A 5 0.65 0.81 -14.87
N PHE A 6 0.37 -0.36 -14.32
CA PHE A 6 -0.08 -0.51 -12.94
C PHE A 6 0.86 -1.43 -12.19
N TRP A 7 1.15 -1.09 -10.93
CA TRP A 7 1.89 -1.95 -10.05
C TRP A 7 0.97 -3.04 -9.52
N GLN A 8 1.39 -4.30 -9.63
CA GLN A 8 0.72 -5.45 -9.02
C GLN A 8 1.76 -6.33 -8.37
N TYR A 9 1.68 -6.47 -7.05
CA TYR A 9 2.42 -7.46 -6.27
C TYR A 9 3.93 -7.47 -6.52
N GLY A 10 4.53 -6.28 -6.68
CA GLY A 10 5.97 -6.10 -6.91
C GLY A 10 6.36 -5.88 -8.37
N LYS A 11 5.42 -5.92 -9.31
CA LYS A 11 5.72 -5.82 -10.75
C LYS A 11 4.83 -4.81 -11.45
N TRP A 12 5.40 -4.04 -12.37
CA TRP A 12 4.62 -3.18 -13.27
C TRP A 12 4.05 -4.00 -14.42
N ILE A 13 2.74 -3.93 -14.62
CA ILE A 13 2.03 -4.55 -15.72
C ILE A 13 1.45 -3.50 -16.66
N ASP A 14 1.63 -3.72 -17.96
CA ASP A 14 1.13 -2.84 -19.02
C ASP A 14 -0.29 -3.26 -19.46
N VAL A 15 -1.22 -2.31 -19.43
CA VAL A 15 -2.62 -2.52 -19.78
C VAL A 15 -3.01 -1.66 -20.97
N VAL A 16 -3.15 -2.32 -22.11
CA VAL A 16 -3.56 -1.69 -23.38
C VAL A 16 -5.08 -1.59 -23.46
N ILE A 17 -5.60 -0.44 -23.87
CA ILE A 17 -7.03 -0.18 -24.08
C ILE A 17 -7.30 0.60 -25.39
N ASP A 18 -8.52 0.47 -25.90
CA ASP A 18 -9.06 1.40 -26.88
C ASP A 18 -9.64 2.65 -26.20
N ASP A 19 -10.07 3.64 -26.99
CA ASP A 19 -10.58 4.94 -26.55
C ASP A 19 -12.10 5.03 -26.45
N ARG A 20 -12.83 3.93 -26.62
CA ARG A 20 -14.29 3.92 -26.48
C ARG A 20 -14.66 4.06 -25.01
N LEU A 21 -15.14 5.23 -24.62
CA LEU A 21 -15.55 5.50 -23.24
C LEU A 21 -17.07 5.35 -23.08
N PRO A 22 -17.55 4.88 -21.91
CA PRO A 22 -18.98 4.84 -21.62
C PRO A 22 -19.59 6.24 -21.59
N THR A 23 -20.65 6.45 -22.39
CA THR A 23 -21.37 7.73 -22.46
C THR A 23 -22.87 7.54 -22.32
N TYR A 24 -23.55 8.57 -21.82
CA TYR A 24 -25.00 8.69 -21.86
C TYR A 24 -25.36 10.09 -22.36
N ASN A 25 -26.19 10.18 -23.40
CA ASN A 25 -26.51 11.45 -24.08
C ASN A 25 -25.27 12.26 -24.52
N GLY A 26 -24.22 11.57 -24.98
CA GLY A 26 -22.98 12.21 -25.43
C GLY A 26 -22.07 12.71 -24.30
N GLN A 27 -22.43 12.50 -23.04
CA GLN A 27 -21.60 12.86 -21.88
C GLN A 27 -20.98 11.61 -21.26
N LEU A 28 -19.72 11.73 -20.82
CA LEU A 28 -19.04 10.69 -20.05
C LEU A 28 -19.79 10.44 -18.73
N ILE A 29 -19.96 9.18 -18.36
CA ILE A 29 -20.69 8.79 -17.14
C ILE A 29 -19.78 8.41 -15.97
N PHE A 30 -18.47 8.27 -16.22
CA PHE A 30 -17.45 7.97 -15.23
C PHE A 30 -16.42 9.11 -15.16
N LEU A 31 -15.15 8.82 -14.89
CA LEU A 31 -14.08 9.80 -14.71
C LEU A 31 -13.96 10.65 -15.98
N HIS A 32 -13.94 11.98 -15.80
CA HIS A 32 -13.71 12.96 -16.84
C HIS A 32 -13.06 14.22 -16.24
N SER A 33 -12.28 14.92 -17.05
CA SER A 33 -11.75 16.25 -16.72
C SER A 33 -12.84 17.32 -16.84
N THR A 34 -12.63 18.45 -16.16
CA THR A 34 -13.37 19.69 -16.44
C THR A 34 -12.96 20.31 -17.77
N GLU A 35 -11.74 20.02 -18.23
CA GLU A 35 -11.25 20.45 -19.55
C GLU A 35 -11.79 19.52 -20.64
N GLU A 36 -12.52 20.09 -21.61
CA GLU A 36 -13.23 19.32 -22.65
C GLU A 36 -12.30 18.48 -23.54
N ASN A 37 -11.02 18.84 -23.63
CA ASN A 37 -10.02 18.19 -24.49
C ASN A 37 -9.08 17.24 -23.74
N GLU A 38 -9.36 16.94 -22.46
CA GLU A 38 -8.51 16.09 -21.63
C GLU A 38 -9.20 14.76 -21.25
N PHE A 39 -8.65 13.64 -21.74
CA PHE A 39 -9.26 12.31 -21.61
C PHE A 39 -8.39 11.28 -20.88
N TRP A 40 -7.15 11.61 -20.49
CA TRP A 40 -6.23 10.64 -19.90
C TRP A 40 -6.80 10.03 -18.60
N SER A 41 -7.50 10.84 -17.80
CA SER A 41 -8.15 10.41 -16.55
C SER A 41 -9.27 9.39 -16.83
N ALA A 42 -10.12 9.65 -17.82
CA ALA A 42 -11.15 8.70 -18.25
C ALA A 42 -10.55 7.37 -18.75
N LEU A 43 -9.42 7.46 -19.46
CA LEU A 43 -8.72 6.32 -20.03
C LEU A 43 -7.98 5.50 -18.97
N ILE A 44 -7.34 6.13 -17.98
CA ILE A 44 -6.64 5.39 -16.91
C ILE A 44 -7.64 4.63 -16.03
N GLU A 45 -8.80 5.22 -15.72
CA GLU A 45 -9.88 4.52 -15.03
C GLU A 45 -10.35 3.31 -15.83
N LYS A 46 -10.52 3.45 -17.16
CA LYS A 46 -10.89 2.33 -18.03
C LYS A 46 -9.85 1.21 -17.99
N ALA A 47 -8.57 1.55 -18.04
CA ALA A 47 -7.49 0.57 -17.96
C ALA A 47 -7.49 -0.14 -16.60
N TYR A 48 -7.73 0.59 -15.52
CA TYR A 48 -7.83 0.04 -14.18
C TYR A 48 -9.07 -0.85 -13.99
N ALA A 49 -10.23 -0.42 -14.51
CA ALA A 49 -11.45 -1.22 -14.58
C ALA A 49 -11.23 -2.51 -15.37
N LYS A 50 -10.50 -2.46 -16.48
CA LYS A 50 -10.13 -3.65 -17.26
C LYS A 50 -9.26 -4.61 -16.44
N MET A 51 -8.28 -4.09 -15.70
CA MET A 51 -7.40 -4.90 -14.84
C MET A 51 -8.19 -5.64 -13.75
N HIS A 52 -9.21 -4.99 -13.18
CA HIS A 52 -10.10 -5.58 -12.17
C HIS A 52 -11.34 -6.28 -12.77
N GLY A 53 -11.44 -6.37 -14.10
CA GLY A 53 -12.46 -7.12 -14.84
C GLY A 53 -13.70 -6.31 -15.26
N SER A 54 -14.07 -5.24 -14.55
CA SER A 54 -15.15 -4.32 -14.96
C SER A 54 -15.12 -3.00 -14.18
N TYR A 55 -15.86 -1.99 -14.64
CA TYR A 55 -16.08 -0.76 -13.86
C TYR A 55 -16.81 -1.04 -12.53
N GLU A 56 -17.75 -1.98 -12.51
CA GLU A 56 -18.47 -2.34 -11.28
C GLU A 56 -17.52 -2.93 -10.21
N ALA A 57 -16.45 -3.59 -10.63
CA ALA A 57 -15.44 -4.15 -9.73
C ALA A 57 -14.61 -3.08 -9.00
N LEU A 58 -14.62 -1.84 -9.48
CA LEU A 58 -13.96 -0.71 -8.81
C LEU A 58 -14.76 -0.20 -7.61
N LYS A 59 -16.05 -0.52 -7.53
CA LYS A 59 -16.91 -0.04 -6.46
C LYS A 59 -16.49 -0.62 -5.10
N GLY A 60 -16.22 0.27 -4.15
CA GLY A 60 -15.84 -0.10 -2.78
C GLY A 60 -14.35 -0.38 -2.60
N GLY A 61 -13.50 -0.01 -3.55
CA GLY A 61 -12.05 0.03 -3.36
C GLY A 61 -11.62 1.10 -2.35
N SER A 62 -10.46 0.90 -1.73
CA SER A 62 -9.83 1.89 -0.86
C SER A 62 -8.85 2.76 -1.67
N THR A 63 -8.80 4.06 -1.34
CA THR A 63 -7.81 5.01 -1.87
C THR A 63 -6.39 4.48 -1.72
N CYS A 64 -6.06 3.90 -0.57
CA CYS A 64 -4.76 3.31 -0.27
C CYS A 64 -4.39 2.20 -1.27
N GLU A 65 -5.33 1.30 -1.59
CA GLU A 65 -5.05 0.20 -2.51
C GLU A 65 -4.72 0.70 -3.91
N ALA A 66 -5.42 1.74 -4.32
CA ALA A 66 -5.21 2.31 -5.62
C ALA A 66 -3.90 3.16 -5.61
N MET A 67 -3.54 3.83 -4.51
CA MET A 67 -2.22 4.48 -4.36
C MET A 67 -1.08 3.50 -4.56
N GLU A 68 -1.18 2.33 -3.94
CA GLU A 68 -0.23 1.23 -4.15
C GLU A 68 -0.19 0.78 -5.62
N ASP A 69 -1.36 0.60 -6.25
CA ASP A 69 -1.43 0.11 -7.62
C ASP A 69 -0.91 1.14 -8.65
N PHE A 70 -0.86 2.43 -8.33
CA PHE A 70 -0.37 3.49 -9.24
C PHE A 70 1.04 3.96 -8.98
N THR A 71 1.59 3.64 -7.82
CA THR A 71 2.93 4.11 -7.43
C THR A 71 3.89 2.97 -7.11
N GLY A 72 3.36 1.79 -6.77
CA GLY A 72 4.13 0.71 -6.16
C GLY A 72 4.61 1.01 -4.75
N GLY A 73 4.20 2.14 -4.15
CA GLY A 73 4.54 2.55 -2.80
C GLY A 73 3.84 1.74 -1.71
N VAL A 74 4.09 2.11 -0.46
CA VAL A 74 3.42 1.54 0.73
C VAL A 74 2.50 2.58 1.34
N THR A 75 1.30 2.17 1.73
CA THR A 75 0.34 3.09 2.33
C THR A 75 0.20 2.94 3.84
N GLU A 76 -0.07 4.06 4.49
CA GLU A 76 -0.41 4.16 5.92
C GLU A 76 -1.68 5.00 6.06
N MET A 77 -2.53 4.64 7.02
CA MET A 77 -3.76 5.37 7.32
C MET A 77 -3.78 5.75 8.80
N TYR A 78 -4.13 7.00 9.08
CA TYR A 78 -4.27 7.55 10.43
C TYR A 78 -5.68 8.11 10.62
N GLU A 79 -6.37 7.62 11.65
CA GLU A 79 -7.60 8.24 12.18
C GLU A 79 -7.19 9.41 13.08
N LEU A 80 -7.62 10.63 12.75
CA LEU A 80 -7.13 11.85 13.41
C LEU A 80 -7.52 11.92 14.89
N GLU A 81 -8.69 11.38 15.27
CA GLU A 81 -9.14 11.31 16.67
C GLU A 81 -8.19 10.49 17.57
N SER A 82 -7.53 9.48 17.00
CA SER A 82 -6.60 8.59 17.71
C SER A 82 -5.17 8.69 17.19
N SER A 83 -4.86 9.78 16.50
CA SER A 83 -3.55 10.00 15.88
C SER A 83 -2.43 10.12 16.92
N PRO A 84 -1.22 9.67 16.58
CA PRO A 84 -0.09 9.82 17.49
C PRO A 84 0.30 11.31 17.61
N PRO A 85 0.83 11.76 18.77
CA PRO A 85 1.19 13.17 18.99
C PRO A 85 2.18 13.75 17.98
N ASN A 86 3.00 12.89 17.36
CA ASN A 86 4.00 13.26 16.36
C ASN A 86 3.49 13.15 14.91
N LEU A 87 2.18 13.02 14.65
CA LEU A 87 1.64 12.86 13.30
C LEU A 87 2.05 14.01 12.35
N PHE A 88 2.10 15.26 12.81
CA PHE A 88 2.59 16.36 11.97
C PHE A 88 4.03 16.13 11.50
N GLN A 89 4.90 15.62 12.38
CA GLN A 89 6.28 15.30 12.02
C GLN A 89 6.34 14.14 11.02
N ILE A 90 5.45 13.15 11.15
CA ILE A 90 5.32 12.06 10.18
C ILE A 90 4.93 12.63 8.81
N MET A 91 3.92 13.50 8.75
CA MET A 91 3.46 14.15 7.52
C MET A 91 4.55 15.04 6.90
N LEU A 92 5.31 15.77 7.72
CA LEU A 92 6.41 16.60 7.27
C LEU A 92 7.52 15.76 6.64
N LYS A 93 7.95 14.69 7.32
CA LYS A 93 8.96 13.76 6.77
C LYS A 93 8.49 13.02 5.52
N ALA A 94 7.18 12.76 5.42
CA ALA A 94 6.55 12.19 4.24
C ALA A 94 6.58 13.19 3.07
N TYR A 95 6.22 14.45 3.31
CA TYR A 95 6.33 15.53 2.32
C TYR A 95 7.77 15.72 1.82
N GLU A 96 8.76 15.75 2.72
CA GLU A 96 10.19 15.81 2.39
C GLU A 96 10.64 14.63 1.50
N ARG A 97 9.91 13.52 1.52
CA ARG A 97 10.17 12.31 0.71
C ARG A 97 9.25 12.17 -0.50
N ALA A 98 8.55 13.25 -0.85
CA ALA A 98 7.56 13.30 -1.93
C ALA A 98 6.47 12.23 -1.81
N SER A 99 6.18 11.74 -0.60
CA SER A 99 5.05 10.86 -0.36
C SER A 99 3.74 11.54 -0.78
N LEU A 100 2.84 10.78 -1.39
CA LEU A 100 1.50 11.28 -1.71
C LEU A 100 0.64 11.27 -0.45
N MET A 101 -0.15 12.30 -0.24
CA MET A 101 -1.01 12.41 0.95
C MET A 101 -2.43 12.80 0.59
N GLY A 102 -3.37 11.98 1.04
CA GLY A 102 -4.80 12.22 0.99
C GLY A 102 -5.37 12.46 2.38
N CYS A 103 -6.52 13.11 2.45
CA CYS A 103 -7.30 13.22 3.67
C CYS A 103 -8.79 13.30 3.36
N SER A 104 -9.62 12.98 4.35
CA SER A 104 -11.07 13.03 4.18
C SER A 104 -11.78 13.34 5.48
N ILE A 105 -13.03 13.78 5.33
CA ILE A 105 -13.97 14.03 6.42
C ILE A 105 -15.04 12.95 6.36
N GLU A 106 -15.43 12.40 7.51
CA GLU A 106 -16.48 11.39 7.58
C GLU A 106 -17.77 11.85 6.85
N PRO A 107 -18.38 10.97 6.05
CA PRO A 107 -19.57 11.29 5.28
C PRO A 107 -20.77 11.51 6.21
N ASP A 108 -21.69 12.41 5.82
CA ASP A 108 -23.02 12.41 6.39
C ASP A 108 -23.81 11.22 5.84
N PRO A 109 -24.45 10.39 6.69
CA PRO A 109 -25.17 9.20 6.23
C PRO A 109 -26.39 9.50 5.36
N ASN A 110 -26.92 10.73 5.41
CA ASN A 110 -28.13 11.12 4.70
C ASN A 110 -27.87 12.07 3.53
N ILE A 111 -26.72 12.74 3.53
CA ILE A 111 -26.37 13.76 2.54
C ILE A 111 -25.03 13.37 1.92
N VAL A 112 -25.09 13.04 0.63
CA VAL A 112 -23.88 12.87 -0.17
C VAL A 112 -23.19 14.23 -0.28
N GLU A 113 -21.90 14.26 0.05
CA GLU A 113 -21.04 15.43 -0.17
C GLU A 113 -21.56 16.71 0.50
N ALA A 114 -21.97 16.56 1.77
CA ALA A 114 -22.47 17.67 2.56
C ALA A 114 -21.39 18.73 2.79
N GLU A 115 -21.68 19.96 2.37
CA GLU A 115 -20.84 21.13 2.67
C GLU A 115 -21.02 21.53 4.15
N THR A 116 -19.90 21.79 4.80
CA THR A 116 -19.84 22.30 6.17
C THR A 116 -19.95 23.82 6.16
N PRO A 117 -20.35 24.47 7.27
CA PRO A 117 -20.37 25.94 7.35
C PRO A 117 -19.00 26.60 7.08
N GLN A 118 -17.91 25.84 7.20
CA GLN A 118 -16.54 26.29 6.97
C GLN A 118 -16.09 26.15 5.49
N GLY A 119 -16.97 25.72 4.59
CA GLY A 119 -16.66 25.52 3.16
C GLY A 119 -15.96 24.20 2.83
N LEU A 120 -15.88 23.27 3.79
CA LEU A 120 -15.33 21.92 3.56
C LEU A 120 -16.44 20.92 3.19
N VAL A 121 -16.11 19.86 2.46
CA VAL A 121 -17.04 18.85 1.96
C VAL A 121 -16.84 17.52 2.67
N ARG A 122 -17.92 16.94 3.20
CA ARG A 122 -17.92 15.63 3.86
C ARG A 122 -18.00 14.47 2.88
N GLY A 123 -17.42 13.32 3.22
CA GLY A 123 -17.44 12.15 2.34
C GLY A 123 -16.67 12.34 1.04
N HIS A 124 -15.73 13.28 1.05
CA HIS A 124 -14.96 13.70 -0.10
C HIS A 124 -13.44 13.66 0.20
N ALA A 125 -12.63 13.45 -0.84
CA ALA A 125 -11.17 13.31 -0.72
C ALA A 125 -10.43 14.62 -1.04
N TYR A 126 -9.64 15.09 -0.08
CA TYR A 126 -8.73 16.21 -0.20
C TYR A 126 -7.29 15.69 -0.39
N SER A 127 -6.45 16.43 -1.12
CA SER A 127 -5.01 16.13 -1.16
C SER A 127 -4.27 17.13 -0.30
N ILE A 128 -3.21 16.67 0.35
CA ILE A 128 -2.30 17.52 1.11
C ILE A 128 -1.10 17.78 0.20
N THR A 129 -1.00 19.02 -0.30
CA THR A 129 0.01 19.40 -1.30
C THR A 129 1.23 20.06 -0.67
N ARG A 130 1.14 20.50 0.58
CA ARG A 130 2.29 21.03 1.33
C ARG A 130 2.15 20.85 2.84
N VAL A 131 3.27 20.55 3.50
CA VAL A 131 3.38 20.44 4.97
C VAL A 131 4.60 21.24 5.40
N GLN A 132 4.42 22.28 6.24
CA GLN A 132 5.54 23.15 6.60
C GLN A 132 5.33 23.84 7.96
N TYR A 133 6.43 24.08 8.67
CA TYR A 133 6.48 25.05 9.75
C TYR A 133 6.75 26.44 9.17
N VAL A 134 5.87 27.40 9.44
CA VAL A 134 6.00 28.77 8.96
C VAL A 134 6.35 29.70 10.12
N ASP A 135 7.36 30.55 9.93
CA ASP A 135 7.74 31.55 10.94
C ASP A 135 6.68 32.65 11.03
N ILE A 136 6.15 32.85 12.23
CA ILE A 136 5.13 33.86 12.53
C ILE A 136 5.67 34.91 13.50
N GLN A 137 5.39 36.18 13.20
CA GLN A 137 5.72 37.31 14.06
C GLN A 137 4.47 38.13 14.36
N THR A 138 3.95 37.96 15.57
CA THR A 138 2.89 38.83 16.12
C THR A 138 3.52 39.86 17.08
N PRO A 139 2.79 40.92 17.48
CA PRO A 139 3.30 41.88 18.45
C PRO A 139 3.77 41.29 19.78
N ASN A 140 3.25 40.10 20.15
CA ASN A 140 3.48 39.49 21.46
C ASN A 140 4.22 38.15 21.41
N VAL A 141 4.32 37.52 20.24
CA VAL A 141 4.84 36.15 20.07
C VAL A 141 5.58 36.04 18.75
N THR A 142 6.80 35.49 18.80
CA THR A 142 7.55 35.00 17.65
C THR A 142 7.73 33.50 17.79
N GLY A 143 7.54 32.74 16.72
CA GLY A 143 7.71 31.29 16.72
C GLY A 143 7.39 30.68 15.37
N LYS A 144 7.21 29.36 15.35
CA LYS A 144 6.78 28.60 14.16
C LYS A 144 5.38 28.07 14.36
N ILE A 145 4.56 28.11 13.31
CA ILE A 145 3.23 27.50 13.28
C ILE A 145 3.19 26.38 12.23
N PRO A 146 2.67 25.18 12.58
CA PRO A 146 2.47 24.11 11.62
C PRO A 146 1.28 24.40 10.71
N LEU A 147 1.54 24.56 9.41
CA LEU A 147 0.53 24.78 8.38
C LEU A 147 0.50 23.64 7.37
N LEU A 148 -0.69 23.41 6.80
CA LEU A 148 -0.93 22.48 5.71
C LEU A 148 -1.56 23.25 4.55
N ARG A 149 -1.13 22.93 3.32
CA ARG A 149 -1.85 23.29 2.10
C ARG A 149 -2.64 22.07 1.63
N LEU A 150 -3.93 22.26 1.44
CA LEU A 150 -4.84 21.24 0.95
C LEU A 150 -5.41 21.68 -0.38
N ARG A 151 -5.82 20.72 -1.20
CA ARG A 151 -6.52 20.94 -2.45
C ARG A 151 -7.87 20.23 -2.43
N ASN A 152 -8.92 20.88 -2.91
CA ASN A 152 -10.20 20.31 -3.30
C ASN A 152 -10.15 19.97 -4.82
N PRO A 153 -10.41 18.73 -5.28
CA PRO A 153 -10.22 18.34 -6.69
C PRO A 153 -11.23 18.97 -7.62
N TRP A 154 -12.37 19.39 -7.08
CA TRP A 154 -13.42 19.96 -7.90
C TRP A 154 -13.10 21.37 -8.35
N GLY A 155 -12.10 22.03 -7.73
CA GLY A 155 -11.75 23.42 -8.04
C GLY A 155 -12.95 24.35 -7.99
N ASN A 156 -13.98 24.01 -7.19
CA ASN A 156 -15.18 24.80 -7.04
C ASN A 156 -15.00 25.82 -5.90
N GLU A 157 -15.84 26.86 -5.88
CA GLU A 157 -15.78 27.99 -4.93
C GLU A 157 -15.96 27.59 -3.45
N SER A 158 -16.17 26.30 -3.13
CA SER A 158 -16.26 25.77 -1.77
C SER A 158 -14.85 25.52 -1.22
N GLU A 159 -14.22 26.60 -0.78
CA GLU A 159 -12.92 26.62 -0.11
C GLU A 159 -13.07 26.88 1.39
N TRP A 160 -12.05 26.47 2.15
CA TRP A 160 -11.92 26.78 3.57
C TRP A 160 -12.03 28.29 3.82
N ASN A 161 -12.98 28.69 4.68
CA ASN A 161 -13.24 30.10 4.99
C ASN A 161 -12.75 30.53 6.39
N GLY A 162 -11.97 29.67 7.07
CA GLY A 162 -11.43 29.94 8.40
C GLY A 162 -10.05 30.61 8.40
N ALA A 163 -9.33 30.47 9.51
CA ALA A 163 -7.98 31.02 9.66
C ALA A 163 -7.02 30.39 8.63
N TRP A 164 -6.16 31.22 8.04
CA TRP A 164 -5.23 30.89 6.95
C TRP A 164 -5.88 30.59 5.59
N SER A 165 -7.19 30.77 5.45
CA SER A 165 -7.81 30.87 4.13
C SER A 165 -7.18 31.99 3.27
N ASP A 166 -7.43 31.98 1.97
CA ASP A 166 -6.85 32.92 1.02
C ASP A 166 -7.03 34.40 1.40
N ARG A 167 -8.19 34.75 1.95
CA ARG A 167 -8.50 36.15 2.36
C ARG A 167 -8.31 36.39 3.86
N SER A 168 -7.68 35.46 4.55
CA SER A 168 -7.49 35.47 5.99
C SER A 168 -6.58 36.64 6.43
N PRO A 169 -6.98 37.43 7.43
CA PRO A 169 -6.15 38.51 7.95
C PRO A 169 -4.83 38.01 8.60
N GLU A 170 -4.75 36.74 8.99
CA GLU A 170 -3.63 36.09 9.65
C GLU A 170 -2.34 36.14 8.82
N TRP A 171 -2.46 36.15 7.48
CA TRP A 171 -1.33 36.32 6.57
C TRP A 171 -0.53 37.61 6.79
N ARG A 172 -1.08 38.61 7.49
CA ARG A 172 -0.33 39.84 7.86
C ARG A 172 0.85 39.59 8.82
N PHE A 173 0.87 38.45 9.50
CA PHE A 173 1.90 38.09 10.48
C PHE A 173 3.03 37.24 9.90
N ILE A 174 2.97 36.97 8.59
CA ILE A 174 4.00 36.27 7.81
C ILE A 174 4.70 37.30 6.94
N SER A 175 6.03 37.23 6.84
CA SER A 175 6.81 38.16 5.99
C SER A 175 6.52 37.92 4.51
N GLU A 176 6.70 38.95 3.67
CA GLU A 176 6.48 38.81 2.22
C GLU A 176 7.43 37.78 1.59
N SER A 177 8.68 37.68 2.05
CA SER A 177 9.63 36.66 1.57
C SER A 177 9.14 35.24 1.84
N GLU A 178 8.56 35.01 3.01
CA GLU A 178 8.02 33.70 3.39
C GLU A 178 6.76 33.38 2.57
N LYS A 179 5.91 34.38 2.28
CA LYS A 179 4.75 34.22 1.40
C LYS A 179 5.14 33.83 -0.03
N GLU A 180 6.19 34.46 -0.55
CA GLU A 180 6.76 34.12 -1.86
C GLU A 180 7.28 32.68 -1.87
N GLU A 181 7.98 32.24 -0.82
CA GLU A 181 8.47 30.85 -0.68
C GLU A 181 7.35 29.81 -0.53
N LEU A 182 6.27 30.18 0.15
CA LEU A 182 5.06 29.36 0.26
C LEU A 182 4.35 29.23 -1.10
N GLY A 183 4.66 30.09 -2.07
CA GLY A 183 4.01 30.12 -3.37
C GLY A 183 2.52 30.43 -3.24
N LEU A 184 2.16 31.39 -2.37
CA LEU A 184 0.77 31.78 -2.17
C LEU A 184 0.18 32.33 -3.49
N THR A 185 -0.65 31.51 -4.12
CA THR A 185 -1.61 31.93 -5.14
C THR A 185 -2.95 32.15 -4.46
N PHE A 186 -3.66 33.21 -4.84
CA PHE A 186 -5.01 33.52 -4.33
C PHE A 186 -6.04 33.30 -5.44
N ASP A 187 -5.87 32.18 -6.15
CA ASP A 187 -6.71 31.77 -7.26
C ASP A 187 -7.80 30.83 -6.73
N SER A 188 -9.00 30.90 -7.29
CA SER A 188 -10.08 29.97 -6.93
C SER A 188 -9.88 28.63 -7.65
N ASP A 189 -8.83 27.92 -7.29
CA ASP A 189 -8.43 26.63 -7.86
C ASP A 189 -8.69 25.45 -6.91
N GLY A 190 -9.30 25.74 -5.75
CA GLY A 190 -9.59 24.78 -4.70
C GLY A 190 -8.40 24.49 -3.78
N GLU A 191 -7.22 25.09 -3.97
CA GLU A 191 -6.15 25.07 -2.98
C GLU A 191 -6.41 26.07 -1.85
N PHE A 192 -6.13 25.67 -0.62
CA PHE A 192 -6.22 26.54 0.54
C PHE A 192 -5.25 26.10 1.62
N TRP A 193 -4.88 27.04 2.50
CA TRP A 193 -4.09 26.74 3.68
C TRP A 193 -4.94 26.66 4.94
N MET A 194 -4.50 25.84 5.89
CA MET A 194 -5.06 25.81 7.23
C MET A 194 -4.01 25.45 8.28
N SER A 195 -4.28 25.77 9.54
CA SER A 195 -3.41 25.32 10.63
C SER A 195 -3.57 23.81 10.86
N TYR A 196 -2.49 23.12 11.25
CA TYR A 196 -2.57 21.70 11.62
C TYR A 196 -3.58 21.45 12.75
N LYS A 197 -3.73 22.41 13.66
CA LYS A 197 -4.71 22.37 14.74
C LYS A 197 -6.15 22.37 14.21
N ASP A 198 -6.46 23.18 13.20
CA ASP A 198 -7.79 23.20 12.59
C ASP A 198 -8.01 21.95 11.75
N PHE A 199 -6.97 21.47 11.07
CA PHE A 199 -7.01 20.22 10.33
C PHE A 199 -7.43 19.04 11.21
N GLN A 200 -6.80 18.88 12.39
CA GLN A 200 -7.18 17.84 13.36
C GLN A 200 -8.62 17.96 13.89
N GLN A 201 -9.20 19.15 13.87
CA GLN A 201 -10.58 19.38 14.33
C GLN A 201 -11.64 19.11 13.26
N HIS A 202 -11.30 19.31 11.99
CA HIS A 202 -12.29 19.26 10.90
C HIS A 202 -12.17 18.01 10.03
N PHE A 203 -10.98 17.42 9.93
CA PHE A 203 -10.76 16.19 9.16
C PHE A 203 -10.82 14.96 10.06
N SER A 204 -11.16 13.83 9.44
CA SER A 204 -11.28 12.55 10.14
C SER A 204 -10.07 11.65 9.89
N ARG A 205 -9.53 11.66 8.67
CA ARG A 205 -8.50 10.70 8.22
C ARG A 205 -7.39 11.34 7.42
N VAL A 206 -6.19 10.77 7.54
CA VAL A 206 -5.04 11.00 6.66
C VAL A 206 -4.59 9.66 6.08
N GLU A 207 -4.30 9.65 4.79
CA GLU A 207 -3.73 8.53 4.05
C GLU A 207 -2.39 8.99 3.47
N ILE A 208 -1.32 8.24 3.71
CA ILE A 208 0.03 8.55 3.24
C ILE A 208 0.51 7.39 2.39
N CYS A 209 0.92 7.65 1.14
CA CYS A 209 1.61 6.69 0.29
C CYS A 209 3.09 7.06 0.20
N ASN A 210 3.93 6.27 0.87
CA ASN A 210 5.37 6.39 0.79
C ASN A 210 5.87 5.73 -0.49
N LEU A 211 6.53 6.53 -1.32
CA LEU A 211 7.00 6.11 -2.64
C LEU A 211 8.24 5.24 -2.55
N ASN A 212 8.45 4.42 -3.59
CA ASN A 212 9.66 3.63 -3.74
C ASN A 212 10.89 4.54 -3.93
N PRO A 213 12.10 4.10 -3.55
CA PRO A 213 13.33 4.89 -3.68
C PRO A 213 13.58 5.38 -5.11
N ASP A 214 13.13 4.62 -6.11
CA ASP A 214 13.32 4.90 -7.54
C ASP A 214 12.24 5.82 -8.14
N SER A 215 11.33 6.33 -7.31
CA SER A 215 10.22 7.19 -7.79
C SER A 215 10.64 8.63 -8.04
N LEU A 216 11.82 9.03 -7.58
CA LEU A 216 12.40 10.36 -7.76
C LEU A 216 13.69 10.25 -8.59
N SER A 217 13.85 11.13 -9.57
CA SER A 217 15.11 11.25 -10.32
C SER A 217 16.22 11.86 -9.45
N GLU A 218 17.48 11.66 -9.84
CA GLU A 218 18.61 12.28 -9.14
C GLU A 218 18.52 13.82 -9.17
N GLU A 219 17.98 14.39 -10.25
CA GLU A 219 17.74 15.83 -10.39
C GLU A 219 16.69 16.31 -9.37
N GLU A 220 15.58 15.60 -9.24
CA GLU A 220 14.51 15.94 -8.28
C GLU A 220 14.98 15.84 -6.82
N LEU A 221 15.90 14.92 -6.52
CA LEU A 221 16.53 14.82 -5.20
C LEU A 221 17.45 16.01 -4.91
N GLN A 222 18.17 16.51 -5.92
CA GLN A 222 19.11 17.62 -5.77
C GLN A 222 18.43 19.00 -5.72
N GLU A 223 17.43 19.23 -6.57
CA GLU A 223 16.78 20.54 -6.72
C GLU A 223 15.89 20.93 -5.52
N GLY A 224 15.37 19.94 -4.78
CA GLY A 224 14.39 20.17 -3.72
C GLY A 224 14.84 19.84 -2.30
N HIS A 225 16.12 19.50 -2.07
CA HIS A 225 16.57 18.88 -0.82
C HIS A 225 15.68 17.68 -0.40
N LYS A 226 15.11 16.97 -1.38
CA LYS A 226 14.19 15.88 -1.13
C LYS A 226 14.96 14.67 -0.63
N LYS A 227 14.38 13.97 0.33
CA LYS A 227 14.91 12.70 0.86
C LYS A 227 14.24 11.55 0.12
N LYS A 228 14.83 10.36 0.19
CA LYS A 228 14.18 9.13 -0.27
C LYS A 228 14.04 8.14 0.88
N TRP A 229 13.15 7.18 0.72
CA TRP A 229 13.13 6.00 1.56
C TRP A 229 14.22 5.03 1.11
N GLU A 230 14.71 4.22 2.03
CA GLU A 230 15.45 3.00 1.72
C GLU A 230 14.46 1.83 1.78
N MET A 231 14.51 0.93 0.80
CA MET A 231 13.53 -0.15 0.66
C MET A 231 14.21 -1.51 0.48
N SER A 232 13.75 -2.49 1.25
CA SER A 232 14.08 -3.90 1.10
C SER A 232 12.83 -4.69 0.74
N VAL A 233 12.90 -5.55 -0.30
CA VAL A 233 11.75 -6.31 -0.83
C VAL A 233 12.07 -7.80 -0.87
N PHE A 234 11.15 -8.62 -0.38
CA PHE A 234 11.26 -10.08 -0.40
C PHE A 234 9.95 -10.72 -0.84
N GLU A 235 10.02 -11.64 -1.80
CA GLU A 235 8.92 -12.54 -2.13
C GLU A 235 9.04 -13.81 -1.27
N GLY A 236 7.91 -14.29 -0.75
CA GLY A 236 7.87 -15.51 0.06
C GLY A 236 6.55 -16.24 -0.06
N GLU A 237 6.49 -17.43 0.55
CA GLU A 237 5.32 -18.31 0.52
C GLU A 237 5.10 -19.03 1.85
N TRP A 238 3.83 -19.19 2.20
CA TRP A 238 3.36 -20.12 3.21
C TRP A 238 2.92 -21.41 2.50
N VAL A 239 3.62 -22.51 2.77
CA VAL A 239 3.39 -23.83 2.18
C VAL A 239 2.93 -24.77 3.30
N ARG A 240 1.79 -25.44 3.09
CA ARG A 240 1.20 -26.34 4.08
C ARG A 240 2.19 -27.44 4.49
N GLY A 241 2.32 -27.64 5.79
CA GLY A 241 3.22 -28.66 6.35
C GLY A 241 4.72 -28.32 6.24
N VAL A 242 5.09 -27.18 5.68
CA VAL A 242 6.49 -26.74 5.55
C VAL A 242 6.69 -25.37 6.21
N THR A 243 6.14 -24.29 5.64
CA THR A 243 6.36 -22.90 6.10
C THR A 243 5.08 -22.22 6.60
N ALA A 244 3.90 -22.84 6.43
CA ALA A 244 2.62 -22.31 6.91
C ALA A 244 2.44 -22.54 8.44
N GLY A 245 3.24 -21.83 9.24
CA GLY A 245 3.35 -22.04 10.68
C GLY A 245 2.24 -21.42 11.53
N GLY A 246 1.43 -20.53 10.97
CA GLY A 246 0.42 -19.74 11.70
C GLY A 246 1.07 -18.71 12.64
N CYS A 247 0.27 -17.97 13.41
CA CYS A 247 0.78 -16.90 14.27
C CYS A 247 1.39 -17.42 15.59
N ARG A 248 1.92 -16.51 16.42
CA ARG A 248 2.61 -16.82 17.68
C ARG A 248 1.78 -17.64 18.69
N ASN A 249 0.45 -17.69 18.54
CA ASN A 249 -0.42 -18.55 19.34
C ASN A 249 -0.13 -20.04 19.13
N PHE A 250 0.41 -20.41 17.97
CA PHE A 250 0.77 -21.77 17.59
C PHE A 250 2.28 -21.99 17.69
N LEU A 251 2.83 -21.91 18.91
CA LEU A 251 4.29 -21.89 19.14
C LEU A 251 5.04 -23.08 18.52
N GLU A 252 4.42 -24.26 18.48
CA GLU A 252 5.03 -25.48 17.92
C GLU A 252 5.27 -25.39 16.40
N SER A 253 4.48 -24.57 15.70
CA SER A 253 4.57 -24.39 14.25
C SER A 253 5.08 -23.00 13.84
N PHE A 254 4.92 -21.97 14.68
CA PHE A 254 5.24 -20.57 14.38
C PHE A 254 6.66 -20.36 13.84
N TRP A 255 7.63 -21.07 14.39
CA TRP A 255 9.04 -20.94 14.03
C TRP A 255 9.37 -21.43 12.61
N HIS A 256 8.47 -22.21 11.98
CA HIS A 256 8.60 -22.63 10.59
C HIS A 256 8.24 -21.54 9.57
N ASN A 257 7.57 -20.46 9.99
CA ASN A 257 7.29 -19.36 9.07
C ASN A 257 8.61 -18.77 8.53
N PRO A 258 8.61 -18.21 7.31
CA PRO A 258 9.75 -17.49 6.77
C PRO A 258 10.26 -16.42 7.74
N GLN A 259 11.58 -16.27 7.86
CA GLN A 259 12.21 -15.34 8.80
C GLN A 259 13.17 -14.41 8.06
N TYR A 260 13.09 -13.12 8.35
CA TYR A 260 13.90 -12.09 7.70
C TYR A 260 14.65 -11.29 8.75
N ARG A 261 15.97 -11.18 8.63
CA ARG A 261 16.79 -10.38 9.55
C ARG A 261 17.02 -9.00 8.97
N ILE A 262 16.82 -7.97 9.78
CA ILE A 262 17.12 -6.58 9.44
C ILE A 262 18.07 -5.98 10.48
N THR A 263 19.11 -5.30 10.03
CA THR A 263 20.04 -4.55 10.88
C THR A 263 19.88 -3.06 10.60
N LEU A 264 19.57 -2.31 11.65
CA LEU A 264 19.44 -0.86 11.67
C LEU A 264 20.69 -0.26 12.30
N THR A 265 21.35 0.65 11.59
CA THR A 265 22.65 1.21 12.00
C THR A 265 22.58 2.69 12.36
N GLU A 266 21.77 3.46 11.65
CA GLU A 266 21.75 4.92 11.73
C GLU A 266 20.41 5.42 12.28
N VAL A 267 20.48 6.26 13.32
CA VAL A 267 19.32 6.91 13.93
C VAL A 267 18.72 7.96 13.01
N ASP A 268 17.42 8.18 13.10
CA ASP A 268 16.76 9.17 12.25
C ASP A 268 17.15 10.60 12.67
N GLU A 269 17.24 11.49 11.70
CA GLU A 269 17.38 12.92 11.96
C GLU A 269 16.16 13.45 12.73
N GLY A 270 16.42 14.21 13.80
CA GLY A 270 15.39 14.82 14.65
C GLY A 270 14.68 13.85 15.61
N ASP A 271 15.21 12.64 15.82
CA ASP A 271 14.69 11.70 16.81
C ASP A 271 15.46 11.80 18.15
N ASP A 272 14.84 12.44 19.13
CA ASP A 272 15.45 12.70 20.45
C ASP A 272 15.68 11.42 21.27
N GLU A 273 15.00 10.33 20.92
CA GLU A 273 15.10 9.03 21.59
C GLU A 273 16.18 8.13 20.95
N GLY A 274 16.79 8.57 19.85
CA GLY A 274 17.84 7.83 19.15
C GLY A 274 17.33 6.57 18.46
N ASN A 275 16.11 6.61 17.91
CA ASN A 275 15.50 5.49 17.21
C ASN A 275 15.61 5.60 15.68
N CYS A 276 15.45 4.46 15.03
CA CYS A 276 15.31 4.29 13.59
C CYS A 276 13.83 4.08 13.23
N THR A 277 13.35 4.73 12.18
CA THR A 277 12.02 4.48 11.62
C THR A 277 12.03 3.26 10.72
N VAL A 278 11.09 2.35 10.96
CA VAL A 278 10.88 1.17 10.13
C VAL A 278 9.39 1.04 9.82
N ILE A 279 9.04 0.97 8.54
CA ILE A 279 7.69 0.63 8.08
C ILE A 279 7.76 -0.77 7.49
N VAL A 280 7.01 -1.70 8.05
CA VAL A 280 6.92 -3.08 7.56
C VAL A 280 5.56 -3.26 6.90
N ALA A 281 5.56 -3.72 5.65
CA ALA A 281 4.37 -3.97 4.86
C ALA A 281 4.35 -5.40 4.32
N LEU A 282 3.31 -6.14 4.68
CA LEU A 282 3.10 -7.53 4.29
C LEU A 282 1.85 -7.62 3.40
N MET A 283 2.05 -7.94 2.12
CA MET A 283 0.99 -8.08 1.13
C MET A 283 0.80 -9.54 0.72
N GLN A 284 -0.45 -10.02 0.66
CA GLN A 284 -0.78 -11.32 0.07
C GLN A 284 -1.06 -11.20 -1.44
N LYS A 285 -0.47 -12.09 -2.26
CA LYS A 285 -0.54 -12.02 -3.74
C LYS A 285 -1.75 -12.79 -4.30
N ASN A 286 -2.23 -12.36 -5.47
CA ASN A 286 -3.13 -13.11 -6.37
C ASN A 286 -4.52 -13.53 -5.81
N ARG A 287 -4.87 -13.19 -4.56
CA ARG A 287 -6.12 -13.63 -3.90
C ARG A 287 -7.38 -13.02 -4.50
N ARG A 288 -7.33 -11.76 -4.96
CA ARG A 288 -8.48 -11.09 -5.58
C ARG A 288 -8.94 -11.78 -6.87
N GLN A 289 -7.99 -12.24 -7.67
CA GLN A 289 -8.26 -12.89 -8.95
C GLN A 289 -8.95 -14.25 -8.76
N ILE A 290 -8.60 -14.97 -7.70
CA ILE A 290 -9.20 -16.26 -7.34
C ILE A 290 -10.42 -16.13 -6.40
N ARG A 291 -10.90 -14.92 -6.10
CA ARG A 291 -12.12 -14.74 -5.31
C ARG A 291 -13.34 -15.39 -5.96
N SER A 292 -13.37 -15.38 -7.30
CA SER A 292 -14.40 -16.07 -8.09
C SER A 292 -14.44 -17.60 -7.87
N THR A 293 -13.36 -18.18 -7.34
CA THR A 293 -13.27 -19.61 -6.98
C THR A 293 -13.64 -19.86 -5.51
N GLY A 294 -14.14 -18.85 -4.79
CA GLY A 294 -14.56 -18.94 -3.39
C GLY A 294 -13.44 -18.81 -2.36
N VAL A 295 -12.25 -18.37 -2.76
CA VAL A 295 -11.10 -18.15 -1.86
C VAL A 295 -11.09 -16.70 -1.36
N ASP A 296 -11.22 -16.52 -0.06
CA ASP A 296 -11.15 -15.21 0.59
C ASP A 296 -9.69 -14.80 0.92
N LEU A 297 -9.52 -13.54 1.30
CA LEU A 297 -8.26 -13.02 1.83
C LEU A 297 -7.91 -13.74 3.14
N LEU A 298 -6.65 -14.11 3.28
CA LEU A 298 -6.12 -14.68 4.51
C LEU A 298 -6.02 -13.61 5.59
N THR A 299 -6.24 -14.00 6.84
CA THR A 299 -5.93 -13.17 8.00
C THR A 299 -4.42 -13.17 8.21
N ILE A 300 -3.74 -12.07 7.89
CA ILE A 300 -2.27 -11.98 7.89
C ILE A 300 -1.75 -10.97 8.93
N GLY A 301 -0.49 -11.11 9.30
CA GLY A 301 0.22 -10.23 10.22
C GLY A 301 1.68 -10.62 10.37
N PHE A 302 2.42 -9.90 11.22
CA PHE A 302 3.83 -10.17 11.45
C PHE A 302 4.26 -9.81 12.86
N ALA A 303 5.38 -10.38 13.30
CA ALA A 303 6.03 -10.06 14.57
C ALA A 303 7.52 -9.77 14.37
N ILE A 304 8.06 -8.87 15.19
CA ILE A 304 9.44 -8.41 15.16
C ILE A 304 10.11 -8.74 16.50
N TYR A 305 11.27 -9.37 16.44
CA TYR A 305 12.06 -9.79 17.61
C TYR A 305 13.44 -9.17 17.58
N HIS A 306 13.90 -8.58 18.68
CA HIS A 306 15.26 -8.08 18.79
C HIS A 306 16.25 -9.21 19.03
N LEU A 307 17.39 -9.18 18.35
CA LEU A 307 18.48 -10.13 18.44
C LEU A 307 19.71 -9.44 19.08
N PRO A 308 19.88 -9.49 20.41
CA PRO A 308 20.99 -8.82 21.09
C PRO A 308 22.35 -9.44 20.73
N TYR A 309 22.36 -10.72 20.37
CA TYR A 309 23.56 -11.46 19.95
C TYR A 309 23.24 -12.24 18.66
N PRO A 310 23.14 -11.56 17.51
CA PRO A 310 22.63 -12.15 16.27
C PRO A 310 23.49 -13.34 15.78
N ASP A 311 24.78 -13.35 16.10
CA ASP A 311 25.73 -14.42 15.74
C ASP A 311 25.66 -15.63 16.68
N ARG A 312 24.92 -15.54 17.79
CA ARG A 312 24.79 -16.61 18.79
C ARG A 312 23.45 -17.34 18.74
N VAL A 313 22.61 -17.01 17.77
CA VAL A 313 21.28 -17.61 17.59
C VAL A 313 21.20 -18.28 16.21
N PRO A 314 20.48 -19.41 16.09
CA PRO A 314 20.43 -20.16 14.84
C PRO A 314 19.75 -19.37 13.71
N LYS A 315 20.04 -19.77 12.46
CA LYS A 315 19.44 -19.22 11.22
C LYS A 315 18.80 -20.38 10.44
N PRO A 316 17.47 -20.60 10.51
CA PRO A 316 16.44 -19.80 11.18
C PRO A 316 16.41 -19.96 12.71
N LEU A 317 15.71 -19.05 13.40
CA LEU A 317 15.42 -19.16 14.84
C LEU A 317 14.48 -20.33 15.09
N ASP A 318 14.72 -21.06 16.18
CA ASP A 318 13.96 -22.26 16.55
C ASP A 318 12.81 -21.97 17.54
N VAL A 319 12.04 -22.99 17.84
CA VAL A 319 10.94 -22.93 18.83
C VAL A 319 11.41 -22.43 20.20
N GLN A 320 12.64 -22.78 20.59
CA GLN A 320 13.18 -22.40 21.89
C GLN A 320 13.38 -20.88 21.96
N PHE A 321 13.89 -20.25 20.91
CA PHE A 321 13.99 -18.80 20.84
C PHE A 321 12.63 -18.13 21.09
N PHE A 322 11.59 -18.50 20.34
CA PHE A 322 10.28 -17.86 20.43
C PHE A 322 9.54 -18.14 21.74
N LYS A 323 9.90 -19.23 22.44
CA LYS A 323 9.34 -19.56 23.76
C LYS A 323 9.79 -18.59 24.85
N TYR A 324 11.03 -18.12 24.79
CA TYR A 324 11.64 -17.31 25.86
C TYR A 324 11.83 -15.83 25.50
N ASN A 325 11.61 -15.44 24.25
CA ASN A 325 11.74 -14.06 23.80
C ASN A 325 10.38 -13.47 23.41
N ALA A 326 10.09 -12.27 23.92
CA ALA A 326 8.92 -11.50 23.52
C ALA A 326 9.20 -10.71 22.24
N SER A 327 8.16 -10.50 21.42
CA SER A 327 8.25 -9.58 20.28
C SER A 327 8.40 -8.15 20.79
N VAL A 328 9.31 -7.38 20.19
CA VAL A 328 9.49 -5.95 20.48
C VAL A 328 8.51 -5.07 19.72
N ALA A 329 8.02 -5.57 18.58
CA ALA A 329 6.99 -4.94 17.76
C ALA A 329 6.21 -6.01 17.00
N ARG A 330 5.02 -5.68 16.52
CA ARG A 330 4.14 -6.58 15.74
C ARG A 330 3.04 -5.77 15.08
N SER A 331 2.39 -6.34 14.08
CA SER A 331 1.12 -5.78 13.59
C SER A 331 0.10 -5.75 14.75
N PRO A 332 -0.67 -4.64 14.93
CA PRO A 332 -1.62 -4.51 16.04
C PRO A 332 -2.70 -5.57 16.04
N SER A 333 -3.07 -6.06 14.85
CA SER A 333 -4.03 -7.13 14.66
C SER A 333 -3.61 -7.99 13.46
N PHE A 334 -4.08 -9.22 13.47
CA PHE A 334 -4.12 -10.06 12.27
C PHE A 334 -5.43 -9.74 11.57
N ILE A 335 -5.36 -9.31 10.31
CA ILE A 335 -6.51 -8.80 9.58
C ILE A 335 -6.55 -9.38 8.16
N ASN A 336 -7.76 -9.55 7.63
CA ASN A 336 -8.03 -10.09 6.30
C ASN A 336 -8.03 -8.98 5.23
N LEU A 337 -6.96 -8.20 5.17
CA LEU A 337 -6.72 -7.18 4.15
C LEU A 337 -5.68 -7.64 3.13
N ARG A 338 -5.66 -6.99 1.97
CA ARG A 338 -4.67 -7.26 0.91
C ARG A 338 -3.24 -7.04 1.42
N GLU A 339 -3.03 -5.96 2.17
CA GLU A 339 -1.77 -5.61 2.80
C GLU A 339 -2.00 -5.18 4.26
N VAL A 340 -1.02 -5.49 5.12
CA VAL A 340 -0.91 -4.98 6.47
C VAL A 340 0.40 -4.23 6.60
N SER A 341 0.33 -2.91 6.79
CA SER A 341 1.47 -2.02 6.98
C SER A 341 1.48 -1.42 8.38
N CYS A 342 2.66 -1.35 9.01
CA CYS A 342 2.82 -0.69 10.31
C CYS A 342 4.17 0.02 10.42
N ARG A 343 4.15 1.20 11.03
CA ARG A 343 5.34 2.01 11.36
C ARG A 343 5.78 1.77 12.79
N PHE A 344 7.10 1.64 12.97
CA PHE A 344 7.75 1.44 14.24
C PHE A 344 8.94 2.40 14.40
N LYS A 345 9.25 2.70 15.66
CA LYS A 345 10.50 3.32 16.10
C LYS A 345 11.27 2.27 16.88
N LEU A 346 12.43 1.86 16.37
CA LEU A 346 13.26 0.81 16.95
C LEU A 346 14.67 1.36 17.16
N PRO A 347 15.34 1.09 18.30
CA PRO A 347 16.74 1.44 18.45
C PRO A 347 17.63 0.81 17.35
N PRO A 348 18.84 1.33 17.12
CA PRO A 348 19.84 0.64 16.32
C PRO A 348 20.09 -0.78 16.85
N GLY A 349 20.11 -1.77 15.97
CA GLY A 349 20.16 -3.17 16.37
C GLY A 349 19.78 -4.13 15.25
N THR A 350 19.86 -5.43 15.54
CA THR A 350 19.43 -6.48 14.61
C THR A 350 18.12 -7.10 15.07
N TYR A 351 17.20 -7.29 14.14
CA TYR A 351 15.85 -7.76 14.40
C TYR A 351 15.50 -8.91 13.45
N CYS A 352 14.57 -9.78 13.86
CA CYS A 352 13.97 -10.81 13.02
C CYS A 352 12.48 -10.49 12.83
N ILE A 353 12.05 -10.36 11.58
CA ILE A 353 10.66 -10.19 11.15
C ILE A 353 10.13 -11.55 10.72
N VAL A 354 9.00 -11.95 11.29
CA VAL A 354 8.32 -13.22 10.99
C VAL A 354 6.92 -12.90 10.45
N PRO A 355 6.71 -12.87 9.12
CA PRO A 355 5.39 -12.78 8.52
C PRO A 355 4.65 -14.12 8.59
N SER A 356 3.37 -14.09 8.97
CA SER A 356 2.56 -15.30 9.04
C SER A 356 1.09 -15.02 8.70
N THR A 357 0.37 -16.09 8.38
CA THR A 357 -1.09 -16.14 8.54
C THR A 357 -1.45 -16.26 10.02
N PHE A 358 -2.72 -16.04 10.36
CA PHE A 358 -3.22 -16.24 11.71
C PHE A 358 -3.22 -17.73 12.08
N ASP A 359 -3.89 -18.54 11.27
CA ASP A 359 -3.98 -19.99 11.45
C ASP A 359 -2.86 -20.72 10.70
N PRO A 360 -2.37 -21.86 11.23
CA PRO A 360 -1.39 -22.70 10.56
C PRO A 360 -2.01 -23.44 9.37
N ASN A 361 -1.16 -23.91 8.45
CA ASN A 361 -1.54 -24.67 7.24
C ASN A 361 -2.38 -23.90 6.21
N GLU A 362 -2.50 -22.58 6.36
CA GLU A 362 -3.00 -21.67 5.34
C GLU A 362 -1.89 -21.41 4.31
N GLU A 363 -2.18 -21.71 3.04
CA GLU A 363 -1.21 -21.55 1.96
C GLU A 363 -1.36 -20.17 1.33
N GLY A 364 -0.26 -19.56 0.87
CA GLY A 364 -0.32 -18.31 0.11
C GLY A 364 1.04 -17.69 -0.17
N GLU A 365 1.13 -16.97 -1.29
CA GLU A 365 2.29 -16.16 -1.64
C GLU A 365 2.16 -14.76 -1.03
N PHE A 366 3.28 -14.18 -0.62
CA PHE A 366 3.33 -12.84 -0.07
C PHE A 366 4.52 -12.03 -0.59
N LEU A 367 4.40 -10.71 -0.45
CA LEU A 367 5.45 -9.73 -0.65
C LEU A 367 5.68 -9.02 0.69
N LEU A 368 6.91 -9.10 1.21
CA LEU A 368 7.35 -8.34 2.37
C LEU A 368 8.18 -7.15 1.89
N ARG A 369 7.74 -5.94 2.23
CA ARG A 369 8.45 -4.69 1.94
C ARG A 369 8.78 -4.00 3.26
N VAL A 370 10.01 -3.52 3.37
CA VAL A 370 10.46 -2.78 4.56
C VAL A 370 11.07 -1.46 4.12
N PHE A 371 10.52 -0.36 4.62
CA PHE A 371 10.99 0.99 4.37
C PHE A 371 11.68 1.56 5.60
N THR A 372 12.84 2.17 5.44
CA THR A 372 13.59 2.83 6.51
C THR A 372 14.03 4.23 6.08
N GLU A 373 14.16 5.17 7.03
CA GLU A 373 14.62 6.53 6.70
C GLU A 373 16.10 6.57 6.28
N ASN A 374 16.91 5.66 6.82
CA ASN A 374 18.33 5.50 6.50
C ASN A 374 18.61 4.10 5.97
N GLN A 375 19.84 3.85 5.50
CA GLN A 375 20.24 2.56 4.96
C GLN A 375 20.09 1.44 6.00
N ASN A 376 19.61 0.28 5.54
CA ASN A 376 19.50 -0.93 6.35
C ASN A 376 20.19 -2.12 5.65
N ILE A 377 20.48 -3.17 6.42
CA ILE A 377 20.95 -4.45 5.88
C ILE A 377 19.88 -5.49 6.17
N MET A 378 19.25 -6.04 5.13
CA MET A 378 18.21 -7.06 5.28
C MET A 378 18.57 -8.34 4.54
N GLU A 379 18.35 -9.49 5.18
CA GLU A 379 18.64 -10.82 4.63
C GLU A 379 17.54 -11.83 4.97
N TYR A 380 17.35 -12.82 4.09
CA TYR A 380 16.55 -14.00 4.40
C TYR A 380 17.32 -14.92 5.35
N ALA A 381 16.69 -15.34 6.44
CA ALA A 381 17.36 -16.13 7.48
C ALA A 381 17.41 -17.63 7.12
N SER A 382 18.15 -17.99 6.08
CA SER A 382 18.50 -19.37 5.74
C SER A 382 20.01 -19.63 5.81
N ASP A 383 20.39 -20.83 6.28
CA ASP A 383 21.77 -21.29 6.25
C ASP A 383 22.32 -21.55 4.83
N ASN A 384 21.46 -21.48 3.79
CA ASN A 384 21.83 -21.61 2.39
C ASN A 384 21.43 -20.36 1.60
N ILE A 385 22.40 -19.81 0.85
CA ILE A 385 22.31 -18.72 -0.14
C ILE A 385 22.59 -17.31 0.41
N SER A 386 23.86 -17.09 0.79
CA SER A 386 24.56 -15.85 0.44
C SER A 386 24.87 -15.92 -1.06
N SER A 387 24.18 -15.13 -1.90
CA SER A 387 24.67 -14.55 -3.19
C SER A 387 23.60 -14.22 -4.24
N ARG A 388 22.30 -14.51 -4.06
CA ARG A 388 21.30 -14.30 -5.14
C ARG A 388 20.41 -13.05 -5.03
N ALA A 389 20.53 -12.25 -3.99
CA ALA A 389 19.67 -11.06 -3.78
C ALA A 389 20.32 -9.71 -4.15
N ARG A 390 21.45 -9.69 -4.87
CA ARG A 390 22.21 -8.45 -5.13
C ARG A 390 22.49 -8.09 -6.60
N ARG A 391 21.96 -8.81 -7.60
CA ARG A 391 22.15 -8.44 -9.02
C ARG A 391 21.01 -8.95 -9.91
N GLU A 392 19.87 -8.27 -9.91
CA GLU A 392 18.91 -8.30 -11.02
C GLU A 392 18.19 -6.94 -11.10
N VAL A 393 18.94 -5.83 -11.20
CA VAL A 393 18.43 -4.51 -11.67
C VAL A 393 19.47 -3.71 -12.47
N GLU A 394 20.63 -4.28 -12.83
CA GLU A 394 21.60 -3.59 -13.70
C GLU A 394 21.90 -4.44 -14.93
N ASP A 395 21.84 -3.79 -16.10
CA ASP A 395 22.07 -4.26 -17.47
C ASP A 395 20.94 -5.00 -18.21
N GLU A 396 19.93 -4.24 -18.63
CA GLU A 396 19.47 -4.30 -20.02
C GLU A 396 19.57 -2.89 -20.61
N SER A 397 20.77 -2.54 -21.08
CA SER A 397 20.95 -1.46 -22.05
C SER A 397 21.12 -2.08 -23.43
N ASP A 398 20.24 -1.68 -24.35
CA ASP A 398 20.22 -2.09 -25.74
C ASP A 398 21.49 -1.65 -26.48
N GLU A 399 22.31 -2.60 -26.93
CA GLU A 399 23.17 -2.42 -28.09
C GLU A 399 23.08 -3.64 -29.02
N ASP A 400 22.31 -3.47 -30.10
CA ASP A 400 22.28 -4.36 -31.26
C ASP A 400 23.63 -4.32 -32.00
N GLU A 401 24.46 -5.34 -31.86
CA GLU A 401 25.46 -5.71 -32.88
C GLU A 401 25.33 -7.19 -33.26
N ALA A 402 25.15 -7.43 -34.56
CA ALA A 402 24.92 -8.74 -35.16
C ALA A 402 26.17 -9.65 -35.06
N PRO A 403 26.04 -10.96 -34.77
CA PRO A 403 27.20 -11.83 -34.65
C PRO A 403 27.76 -12.26 -36.01
N GLU A 404 29.06 -12.03 -36.21
CA GLU A 404 29.85 -12.61 -37.30
C GLU A 404 29.95 -14.14 -37.18
N TYR A 405 29.82 -14.80 -38.33
CA TYR A 405 29.83 -16.25 -38.48
C TYR A 405 31.26 -16.80 -38.58
N HIS A 406 31.64 -17.69 -37.66
CA HIS A 406 32.86 -18.50 -37.78
C HIS A 406 32.53 -19.99 -38.03
N PRO A 407 33.09 -20.63 -39.07
CA PRO A 407 32.84 -22.05 -39.34
C PRO A 407 33.70 -22.96 -38.45
N PRO A 408 33.25 -24.18 -38.14
CA PRO A 408 33.99 -25.13 -37.29
C PRO A 408 35.14 -25.83 -38.05
N PRO A 409 36.22 -26.24 -37.35
CA PRO A 409 37.31 -27.01 -37.95
C PRO A 409 36.92 -28.48 -38.21
N PRO A 410 37.59 -29.17 -39.15
CA PRO A 410 37.22 -30.53 -39.57
C PRO A 410 37.64 -31.61 -38.56
N PRO A 411 37.02 -32.80 -38.62
CA PRO A 411 37.24 -33.85 -37.63
C PRO A 411 38.50 -34.66 -37.96
N ASP A 412 39.32 -34.93 -36.95
CA ASP A 412 40.39 -35.91 -37.06
C ASP A 412 40.01 -37.22 -36.38
N SER A 413 40.12 -38.27 -37.17
CA SER A 413 39.89 -39.67 -36.86
C SER A 413 41.07 -40.27 -36.12
N ASN A 414 40.85 -40.92 -34.96
CA ASN A 414 41.40 -42.25 -34.68
C ASN A 414 40.95 -42.82 -33.31
N SER A 415 40.03 -43.79 -33.38
CA SER A 415 40.06 -45.13 -32.76
C SER A 415 40.51 -45.34 -31.28
N THR A 416 39.50 -45.53 -30.40
CA THR A 416 39.16 -46.73 -29.56
C THR A 416 40.19 -47.34 -28.56
N PRO A 417 39.78 -48.25 -27.64
CA PRO A 417 38.85 -48.07 -26.50
C PRO A 417 39.41 -48.72 -25.20
N TYR A 418 39.03 -48.31 -23.98
CA TYR A 418 39.15 -49.25 -22.84
C TYR A 418 38.11 -49.03 -21.74
N SER A 419 37.59 -50.19 -21.33
CA SER A 419 36.57 -50.54 -20.34
C SER A 419 37.02 -50.31 -18.88
N GLY A 420 36.05 -50.13 -17.97
CA GLY A 420 36.17 -50.63 -16.60
C GLY A 420 35.44 -49.86 -15.51
N TYR A 421 34.21 -50.27 -15.19
CA TYR A 421 33.60 -50.05 -13.86
C TYR A 421 34.29 -50.92 -12.80
N PRO A 422 34.38 -50.44 -11.55
CA PRO A 422 33.82 -51.18 -10.41
C PRO A 422 33.08 -50.21 -9.44
N GLY A 423 32.01 -50.54 -8.73
CA GLY A 423 31.69 -51.79 -8.03
C GLY A 423 31.80 -51.54 -6.52
N TYR A 424 30.68 -51.22 -5.86
CA TYR A 424 30.54 -51.13 -4.39
C TYR A 424 30.86 -52.46 -3.69
N PRO A 425 31.25 -52.41 -2.41
CA PRO A 425 30.59 -53.28 -1.43
C PRO A 425 30.20 -52.56 -0.13
N GLY A 426 29.09 -53.03 0.45
CA GLY A 426 28.46 -52.51 1.66
C GLY A 426 29.12 -52.91 2.99
N GLY A 427 28.63 -52.31 4.07
CA GLY A 427 29.05 -52.58 5.44
C GLY A 427 28.12 -51.95 6.49
N SER A 428 27.30 -52.84 7.07
CA SER A 428 26.57 -52.88 8.35
C SER A 428 26.80 -51.81 9.44
N SER A 429 25.70 -51.41 10.08
CA SER A 429 25.56 -50.71 11.39
C SER A 429 26.19 -51.50 12.55
N PRO A 430 26.54 -50.90 13.72
CA PRO A 430 25.53 -50.57 14.76
C PRO A 430 25.81 -49.30 15.62
N TYR A 431 24.73 -48.73 16.19
CA TYR A 431 24.75 -47.76 17.29
C TYR A 431 25.20 -48.39 18.63
N PRO A 432 25.57 -47.56 19.62
CA PRO A 432 24.91 -47.67 20.92
C PRO A 432 24.52 -46.32 21.55
N GLN A 433 23.35 -46.32 22.22
CA GLN A 433 22.94 -45.36 23.25
C GLN A 433 23.79 -45.51 24.53
N PRO A 434 23.76 -44.52 25.43
CA PRO A 434 23.54 -44.86 26.83
C PRO A 434 22.51 -43.99 27.58
N ASP A 435 21.90 -44.67 28.55
CA ASP A 435 21.01 -44.23 29.63
C ASP A 435 21.61 -43.18 30.60
N GLY A 436 20.72 -42.38 31.18
CA GLY A 436 20.64 -42.22 32.64
C GLY A 436 21.25 -40.97 33.30
N GLY A 437 20.39 -40.24 34.04
CA GLY A 437 20.76 -39.65 35.34
C GLY A 437 20.96 -38.13 35.41
N TYR A 438 19.96 -37.44 35.98
CA TYR A 438 20.07 -36.07 36.50
C TYR A 438 21.13 -35.94 37.61
N PRO A 439 21.69 -34.73 37.77
CA PRO A 439 21.66 -34.09 39.08
C PRO A 439 21.12 -32.66 39.00
N GLY A 440 20.15 -32.32 39.85
CA GLY A 440 19.65 -30.95 40.03
C GLY A 440 20.49 -30.13 40.99
N TYR A 441 20.32 -28.80 40.97
CA TYR A 441 20.52 -27.77 42.02
C TYR A 441 20.31 -26.37 41.37
N PRO A 442 20.11 -25.25 42.09
CA PRO A 442 19.26 -24.91 43.24
C PRO A 442 18.28 -23.72 42.89
N PRO A 443 17.39 -23.24 43.80
CA PRO A 443 16.41 -22.21 43.47
C PRO A 443 16.95 -20.76 43.59
N SER A 444 16.40 -19.91 42.72
CA SER A 444 16.28 -18.43 42.72
C SER A 444 17.09 -17.60 43.73
N SER A 445 17.93 -16.70 43.21
CA SER A 445 18.25 -15.41 43.84
C SER A 445 18.27 -14.31 42.77
N GLY A 446 17.56 -13.22 43.05
CA GLY A 446 17.22 -12.16 42.09
C GLY A 446 18.35 -11.16 41.82
N TYR A 447 18.17 -10.42 40.73
CA TYR A 447 18.83 -9.13 40.51
C TYR A 447 17.76 -8.05 40.24
N PRO A 448 17.90 -6.86 40.85
CA PRO A 448 16.96 -5.75 40.75
C PRO A 448 17.27 -4.90 39.51
N GLY A 449 16.25 -4.32 38.85
CA GLY A 449 16.54 -3.27 37.86
C GLY A 449 15.51 -2.85 36.82
N TYR A 450 14.30 -3.43 36.73
CA TYR A 450 13.32 -2.95 35.75
C TYR A 450 11.93 -2.69 36.37
N PRO A 451 11.31 -1.53 36.08
CA PRO A 451 9.98 -1.21 36.56
C PRO A 451 8.93 -2.12 35.92
N GLN A 452 8.02 -2.63 36.75
CA GLN A 452 6.83 -3.37 36.33
C GLN A 452 5.82 -2.40 35.69
N PRO A 453 5.28 -2.68 34.49
CA PRO A 453 4.12 -1.96 33.98
C PRO A 453 2.87 -2.39 34.76
N SER A 454 2.46 -1.55 35.70
CA SER A 454 1.17 -1.62 36.35
C SER A 454 0.06 -1.18 35.40
N GLY A 455 -0.95 -2.05 35.21
CA GLY A 455 -2.31 -1.64 34.87
C GLY A 455 -2.77 -1.94 33.45
N TYR A 456 -3.25 -3.17 33.21
CA TYR A 456 -4.26 -3.43 32.19
C TYR A 456 -5.52 -3.98 32.88
N PRO A 457 -6.72 -3.43 32.62
CA PRO A 457 -7.97 -4.02 33.07
C PRO A 457 -8.24 -5.35 32.36
N GLN A 458 -8.77 -6.31 33.11
CA GLN A 458 -9.18 -7.64 32.63
C GLN A 458 -10.31 -7.53 31.58
N PRO A 459 -10.32 -8.36 30.52
CA PRO A 459 -11.38 -8.35 29.51
C PRO A 459 -12.59 -9.12 30.03
N SER A 460 -13.63 -8.40 30.45
CA SER A 460 -14.94 -8.96 30.72
C SER A 460 -15.99 -8.33 29.82
N GLY A 461 -16.50 -9.14 28.88
CA GLY A 461 -17.81 -8.93 28.27
C GLY A 461 -17.79 -8.53 26.79
N TYR A 462 -17.81 -9.52 25.90
CA TYR A 462 -18.51 -9.37 24.62
C TYR A 462 -19.32 -10.64 24.31
N PRO A 463 -20.53 -10.51 23.70
CA PRO A 463 -21.49 -11.60 23.58
C PRO A 463 -21.15 -12.61 22.47
N GLN A 464 -21.64 -13.83 22.66
CA GLN A 464 -21.53 -14.94 21.70
C GLN A 464 -22.25 -14.64 20.37
N SER A 465 -21.67 -15.19 19.31
CA SER A 465 -22.11 -15.15 17.91
C SER A 465 -23.45 -15.87 17.69
N SER A 466 -24.56 -15.16 17.85
CA SER A 466 -25.87 -15.59 17.34
C SER A 466 -26.78 -14.38 17.17
N GLY A 467 -26.74 -13.74 16.01
CA GLY A 467 -27.51 -12.51 15.78
C GLY A 467 -27.63 -12.01 14.33
N TYR A 468 -27.29 -12.80 13.31
CA TYR A 468 -27.54 -12.41 11.92
C TYR A 468 -28.57 -13.34 11.26
N PRO A 469 -29.64 -12.79 10.65
CA PRO A 469 -30.67 -13.58 9.98
C PRO A 469 -30.14 -14.20 8.67
N GLN A 470 -30.47 -15.47 8.44
CA GLN A 470 -30.12 -16.18 7.21
C GLN A 470 -30.92 -15.66 6.01
N PRO A 471 -30.28 -15.39 4.85
CA PRO A 471 -31.01 -15.10 3.62
C PRO A 471 -31.68 -16.36 3.07
N GLY A 472 -33.02 -16.31 2.98
CA GLY A 472 -33.85 -17.33 2.33
C GLY A 472 -33.57 -17.47 0.83
N GLY A 473 -33.80 -18.68 0.33
CA GLY A 473 -33.39 -19.14 -0.99
C GLY A 473 -34.00 -18.41 -2.18
N TYR A 474 -33.17 -18.28 -3.23
CA TYR A 474 -33.60 -17.94 -4.59
C TYR A 474 -33.71 -19.21 -5.44
N PRO A 475 -34.70 -19.29 -6.36
CA PRO A 475 -34.88 -20.45 -7.25
C PRO A 475 -33.82 -20.50 -8.36
N PRO A 476 -33.51 -21.68 -8.92
CA PRO A 476 -32.48 -21.83 -9.94
C PRO A 476 -32.90 -21.21 -11.29
N PRO A 477 -31.97 -20.60 -12.05
CA PRO A 477 -32.27 -19.99 -13.34
C PRO A 477 -32.55 -21.04 -14.42
N GLY A 478 -33.74 -20.96 -15.02
CA GLY A 478 -34.12 -21.71 -16.22
C GLY A 478 -33.35 -21.25 -17.47
N GLY A 479 -33.06 -22.21 -18.35
CA GLY A 479 -32.19 -22.07 -19.51
C GLY A 479 -32.69 -21.12 -20.60
N TYR A 480 -31.74 -20.47 -21.27
CA TYR A 480 -31.96 -19.71 -22.51
C TYR A 480 -31.90 -20.62 -23.74
N PRO A 481 -32.71 -20.38 -24.80
CA PRO A 481 -32.60 -21.04 -26.09
C PRO A 481 -31.48 -20.42 -26.97
N PRO A 482 -30.91 -21.17 -27.93
CA PRO A 482 -29.74 -20.75 -28.72
C PRO A 482 -30.06 -19.73 -29.84
N PRO A 483 -29.04 -19.02 -30.36
CA PRO A 483 -29.22 -17.88 -31.26
C PRO A 483 -29.52 -18.30 -32.71
N GLY A 484 -30.65 -17.82 -33.24
CA GLY A 484 -31.03 -17.91 -34.65
C GLY A 484 -30.48 -16.73 -35.48
N GLY A 485 -29.96 -17.05 -36.67
CA GLY A 485 -29.19 -16.15 -37.53
C GLY A 485 -29.95 -14.99 -38.17
N TYR A 486 -29.21 -13.91 -38.44
CA TYR A 486 -29.65 -12.79 -39.26
C TYR A 486 -29.29 -13.01 -40.74
N PRO A 487 -30.21 -12.76 -41.69
CA PRO A 487 -29.88 -12.62 -43.10
C PRO A 487 -29.45 -11.17 -43.45
N PRO A 488 -28.65 -10.95 -44.52
CA PRO A 488 -28.01 -9.66 -44.77
C PRO A 488 -28.79 -8.72 -45.72
N GLN A 489 -28.61 -7.41 -45.46
CA GLN A 489 -28.64 -6.24 -46.39
C GLN A 489 -29.98 -5.80 -47.02
N PRO A 490 -30.15 -4.53 -47.51
CA PRO A 490 -29.14 -3.57 -47.99
C PRO A 490 -29.29 -2.07 -47.56
N GLN A 491 -28.23 -1.28 -47.80
CA GLN A 491 -28.27 0.20 -47.78
C GLN A 491 -29.00 0.78 -49.01
N PRO A 492 -29.64 1.95 -48.87
CA PRO A 492 -29.39 3.01 -49.85
C PRO A 492 -29.41 4.46 -49.31
N GLY A 493 -28.47 5.28 -49.81
CA GLY A 493 -28.72 6.53 -50.54
C GLY A 493 -29.20 7.80 -49.81
N TYR A 494 -28.38 8.86 -49.91
CA TYR A 494 -28.70 10.26 -49.60
C TYR A 494 -29.82 10.85 -50.51
N SER A 495 -30.74 11.66 -49.94
CA SER A 495 -31.32 12.85 -50.60
C SER A 495 -32.03 13.80 -49.61
N GLN A 496 -32.15 15.07 -50.00
CA GLN A 496 -32.47 16.29 -49.25
C GLN A 496 -33.98 16.64 -49.16
N TYR A 497 -34.40 17.25 -48.01
CA TYR A 497 -35.50 18.21 -47.62
C TYR A 497 -36.91 18.20 -48.33
N PRO A 498 -38.03 18.79 -47.81
CA PRO A 498 -38.28 19.72 -46.67
C PRO A 498 -39.50 19.38 -45.75
N GLY A 499 -39.80 20.21 -44.74
CA GLY A 499 -40.65 19.88 -43.57
C GLY A 499 -42.16 20.21 -43.59
N TYR A 500 -42.83 19.94 -42.45
CA TYR A 500 -44.11 20.50 -41.93
C TYR A 500 -44.43 19.86 -40.53
N PRO A 501 -45.43 20.32 -39.74
CA PRO A 501 -45.27 20.60 -38.31
C PRO A 501 -46.14 19.75 -37.36
N GLY A 502 -45.77 19.74 -36.07
CA GLY A 502 -46.72 19.62 -34.96
C GLY A 502 -47.04 18.21 -34.46
N TYR A 503 -46.36 17.79 -33.37
CA TYR A 503 -46.91 16.83 -32.41
C TYR A 503 -46.66 17.31 -30.97
N PRO A 504 -47.62 17.12 -30.03
CA PRO A 504 -47.48 17.56 -28.64
C PRO A 504 -46.38 16.78 -27.92
N GLN A 505 -45.58 17.48 -27.10
CA GLN A 505 -44.60 16.82 -26.24
C GLN A 505 -45.27 15.92 -25.20
N PRO A 506 -44.76 14.69 -24.96
CA PRO A 506 -45.17 13.89 -23.82
C PRO A 506 -44.65 14.50 -22.50
N PRO A 507 -45.35 14.29 -21.36
CA PRO A 507 -45.00 14.91 -20.10
C PRO A 507 -43.60 14.49 -19.63
N GLN A 508 -42.87 15.46 -19.09
CA GLN A 508 -41.52 15.23 -18.54
C GLN A 508 -41.56 14.16 -17.43
N PRO A 509 -40.69 13.15 -17.48
CA PRO A 509 -40.49 12.26 -16.33
C PRO A 509 -39.77 13.03 -15.21
N PRO A 510 -40.01 12.68 -13.94
CA PRO A 510 -39.48 13.41 -12.79
C PRO A 510 -37.94 13.40 -12.79
N GLN A 511 -37.35 14.58 -12.57
CA GLN A 511 -35.92 14.73 -12.30
C GLN A 511 -35.53 13.85 -11.11
N ARG A 512 -34.80 12.77 -11.38
CA ARG A 512 -34.13 11.97 -10.36
C ARG A 512 -32.66 12.34 -10.37
N ASN A 513 -32.21 12.89 -9.24
CA ASN A 513 -30.82 13.15 -8.89
C ASN A 513 -29.91 12.04 -9.43
N ARG A 514 -29.11 12.43 -10.42
CA ARG A 514 -27.81 11.84 -10.68
C ARG A 514 -26.88 12.53 -9.73
N ASP A 515 -26.16 11.76 -8.93
CA ASP A 515 -24.74 11.93 -8.66
C ASP A 515 -24.35 10.71 -7.80
N LYS A 516 -23.67 9.78 -8.46
CA LYS A 516 -23.16 8.55 -7.86
C LYS A 516 -21.69 8.78 -7.59
N GLY A 517 -21.32 8.90 -6.31
CA GLY A 517 -19.94 8.79 -5.88
C GLY A 517 -19.41 7.39 -6.20
N ASP A 518 -18.33 7.35 -6.97
CA ASP A 518 -17.51 6.16 -7.22
C ASP A 518 -16.14 6.33 -6.52
N PRO A 519 -15.75 5.44 -5.58
CA PRO A 519 -14.59 5.63 -4.70
C PRO A 519 -13.24 5.72 -5.41
N ILE A 520 -13.09 5.17 -6.61
CA ILE A 520 -11.82 5.17 -7.37
C ILE A 520 -11.72 6.41 -8.27
N LEU A 521 -12.86 7.08 -8.54
CA LEU A 521 -12.95 8.37 -9.24
C LEU A 521 -12.38 9.54 -8.43
N ASN A 522 -12.67 9.56 -7.13
CA ASN A 522 -12.10 10.55 -6.20
C ASN A 522 -10.59 10.39 -6.04
N PHE A 523 -10.09 9.19 -6.36
CA PHE A 523 -8.70 8.87 -6.17
C PHE A 523 -7.79 9.27 -7.36
N PHE A 524 -8.30 9.23 -8.60
CA PHE A 524 -7.54 9.59 -9.80
C PHE A 524 -7.79 10.97 -10.38
N LYS A 525 -8.88 11.66 -10.03
CA LYS A 525 -9.06 13.08 -10.42
C LYS A 525 -7.99 13.99 -9.84
N LYS A 526 -7.20 13.48 -8.90
CA LYS A 526 -6.32 14.27 -8.06
C LYS A 526 -5.02 13.57 -7.64
N LEU A 527 -4.54 12.62 -8.45
CA LEU A 527 -3.14 12.19 -8.33
C LEU A 527 -2.18 13.36 -8.63
N PHE A 528 -2.72 14.47 -9.16
CA PHE A 528 -2.25 15.86 -9.03
C PHE A 528 -3.41 16.79 -8.63
#